data_AF-A0A1Y5GI65-F1
#
_entry.id   AF-A0A1Y5GI65-F1
#
_cell.length_a   1.000
_cell.length_b   1.000
_cell.length_c   1.000
_cell.angle_alpha   90.00
_cell.angle_beta   90.00
_cell.angle_gamma   90.00
#
_symmetry.space_group_name_H-M   'P 1'
#
loop_
_entity.id
_entity.type
_entity.pdbx_description
1 polymer ?
#
loop_
_entity_poly.entity_id
_entity_poly.type
_entity_poly.pdbx_seq_one_letter_code
_entity_poly.pdbx_strand_id
1 'polypeptide(L)'
;MKKKILIIGGTGTIGTTVATLAHQQGHHVTTISIDENNNLPAHITHIVADKRAGNYFSIISDLPQFDVVYDIVEYSVTDAFQTYTLFKNKTDHIVVLSTSLIYDRSIYPTTAISENTASASMGCYGGYVDSKLEIEEFWSSKKDINVTLLRPYHILGKRSLLGNLPLHNRDPLIVDRIQRQERLTLFNGGDSDFNFLHPLDLAETFLRVANKAQCFHQAYNVMNPTVYSAREYITRLGELLTETVHIDTITYEEAYGKGWEMTLLPHCYDVSKLQRDIDFVPTIPLEEGIRDALTSYPIDIVDTKKIPVFLAMNKGEKPQKIDWMTNNAFEERSRDTWNSVYTSGDSSLLPWYGHEIHDTVKSYLKGLNNNTDTIVVGCGIGDTLQKLEEIGFPSDNLVGTDISDSAISKARNRHPQFTFEAIATQHLIGIPDNTDIFDWLNLHQISPADLPAYLDSIRKTASNYLLCYIYDPDAKERISSYSKNTGYIYMHAPADIKSYMNDFEVIRDSSFEISSNKNAATQKNNMVKVIWLRKREDYKDIVQQLLVNQHFINTL
;
A
#
# COMPACT_ATOMS: atom_id res chain seq x y z
N MET A 1 -7.80 12.48 -36.58
CA MET A 1 -8.83 13.47 -36.15
C MET A 1 -8.83 13.53 -34.64
N LYS A 2 -9.02 14.72 -34.05
CA LYS A 2 -9.14 14.86 -32.59
C LYS A 2 -10.47 14.27 -32.14
N LYS A 3 -10.47 13.47 -31.06
CA LYS A 3 -11.67 12.81 -30.51
C LYS A 3 -12.03 13.41 -29.16
N LYS A 4 -13.31 13.35 -28.79
CA LYS A 4 -13.85 13.53 -27.45
C LYS A 4 -13.91 12.17 -26.75
N ILE A 5 -13.10 11.99 -25.73
CA ILE A 5 -12.90 10.72 -25.04
C ILE A 5 -13.37 10.86 -23.60
N LEU A 6 -14.27 9.99 -23.18
CA LEU A 6 -14.61 9.82 -21.77
C LEU A 6 -13.88 8.59 -21.21
N ILE A 7 -13.26 8.73 -20.04
CA ILE A 7 -12.61 7.63 -19.33
C ILE A 7 -13.22 7.51 -17.94
N ILE A 8 -13.87 6.39 -17.65
CA ILE A 8 -14.39 6.05 -16.32
C ILE A 8 -13.34 5.23 -15.59
N GLY A 9 -12.88 5.70 -14.44
CA GLY A 9 -11.67 5.21 -13.75
C GLY A 9 -10.39 5.97 -14.09
N GLY A 10 -10.50 7.28 -14.39
CA GLY A 10 -9.40 8.09 -14.95
C GLY A 10 -8.18 8.35 -14.06
N THR A 11 -8.25 8.11 -12.75
CA THR A 11 -7.17 8.43 -11.79
C THR A 11 -6.37 7.21 -11.34
N GLY A 12 -6.71 6.00 -11.79
CA GLY A 12 -5.91 4.79 -11.57
C GLY A 12 -4.74 4.66 -12.56
N THR A 13 -3.91 3.62 -12.41
CA THR A 13 -2.76 3.33 -13.29
C THR A 13 -3.13 3.37 -14.77
N ILE A 14 -4.17 2.66 -15.18
CA ILE A 14 -4.61 2.60 -16.59
C ILE A 14 -5.19 3.95 -17.02
N GLY A 15 -6.15 4.47 -16.24
CA GLY A 15 -6.90 5.67 -16.59
C GLY A 15 -6.01 6.90 -16.74
N THR A 16 -5.05 7.10 -15.83
CA THR A 16 -4.14 8.25 -15.88
C THR A 16 -3.22 8.16 -17.09
N THR A 17 -2.69 6.97 -17.40
CA THR A 17 -1.84 6.79 -18.59
C THR A 17 -2.62 7.02 -19.88
N VAL A 18 -3.84 6.47 -19.99
CA VAL A 18 -4.71 6.69 -21.16
C VAL A 18 -5.07 8.16 -21.30
N ALA A 19 -5.50 8.81 -20.23
CA ALA A 19 -5.87 10.22 -20.24
C ALA A 19 -4.70 11.12 -20.66
N THR A 20 -3.51 10.86 -20.13
CA THR A 20 -2.29 11.60 -20.44
C THR A 20 -1.88 11.42 -21.91
N LEU A 21 -1.81 10.18 -22.39
CA LEU A 21 -1.44 9.91 -23.79
C LEU A 21 -2.46 10.51 -24.77
N ALA A 22 -3.76 10.34 -24.50
CA ALA A 22 -4.83 10.90 -25.30
C ALA A 22 -4.72 12.43 -25.39
N HIS A 23 -4.47 13.09 -24.25
CA HIS A 23 -4.28 14.54 -24.20
C HIS A 23 -3.04 14.98 -24.99
N GLN A 24 -1.92 14.27 -24.86
CA GLN A 24 -0.69 14.53 -25.62
C GLN A 24 -0.89 14.38 -27.15
N GLN A 25 -1.74 13.44 -27.58
CA GLN A 25 -2.15 13.30 -28.98
C GLN A 25 -3.21 14.35 -29.43
N GLY A 26 -3.54 15.31 -28.55
CA GLY A 26 -4.42 16.44 -28.84
C GLY A 26 -5.91 16.11 -28.79
N HIS A 27 -6.31 15.02 -28.15
CA HIS A 27 -7.72 14.68 -27.91
C HIS A 27 -8.32 15.51 -26.77
N HIS A 28 -9.64 15.65 -26.79
CA HIS A 28 -10.40 16.25 -25.70
C HIS A 28 -10.78 15.14 -24.72
N VAL A 29 -10.23 15.20 -23.50
CA VAL A 29 -10.36 14.12 -22.52
C VAL A 29 -11.21 14.59 -21.36
N THR A 30 -12.23 13.81 -21.03
CA THR A 30 -13.00 13.89 -19.79
C THR A 30 -12.77 12.62 -19.00
N THR A 31 -12.58 12.74 -17.68
CA THR A 31 -12.39 11.61 -16.78
C THR A 31 -13.45 11.62 -15.69
N ILE A 32 -13.87 10.44 -15.27
CA ILE A 32 -14.69 10.23 -14.07
C ILE A 32 -13.89 9.32 -13.12
N SER A 33 -13.75 9.69 -11.86
CA SER A 33 -13.25 8.78 -10.81
C SER A 33 -13.62 9.28 -9.41
N ILE A 34 -13.16 8.58 -8.37
CA ILE A 34 -13.48 8.91 -6.98
C ILE A 34 -12.48 9.87 -6.31
N ASP A 35 -11.34 10.15 -6.96
CA ASP A 35 -10.24 10.90 -6.35
C ASP A 35 -10.33 12.39 -6.67
N GLU A 36 -10.64 13.22 -5.68
CA GLU A 36 -10.66 14.69 -5.84
C GLU A 36 -9.27 15.25 -6.18
N ASN A 37 -8.25 14.78 -5.45
CA ASN A 37 -6.85 15.13 -5.66
C ASN A 37 -6.21 14.20 -6.69
N ASN A 38 -6.21 14.62 -7.96
CA ASN A 38 -5.64 13.86 -9.06
C ASN A 38 -4.39 14.52 -9.65
N ASN A 39 -3.53 13.71 -10.26
CA ASN A 39 -2.33 14.16 -10.97
C ASN A 39 -2.55 14.24 -12.49
N LEU A 40 -3.76 14.55 -12.94
CA LEU A 40 -4.07 14.65 -14.38
C LEU A 40 -3.54 15.98 -14.95
N PRO A 41 -3.18 16.04 -16.24
CA PRO A 41 -2.84 17.30 -16.91
C PRO A 41 -3.96 18.35 -16.80
N ALA A 42 -3.58 19.63 -16.60
CA ALA A 42 -4.49 20.75 -16.29
C ALA A 42 -5.63 21.02 -17.30
N HIS A 43 -5.58 20.42 -18.50
CA HIS A 43 -6.58 20.58 -19.56
C HIS A 43 -7.50 19.37 -19.72
N ILE A 44 -7.38 18.37 -18.86
CA ILE A 44 -8.32 17.25 -18.79
C ILE A 44 -9.46 17.65 -17.85
N THR A 45 -10.69 17.56 -18.34
CA THR A 45 -11.87 17.74 -17.48
C THR A 45 -11.98 16.54 -16.55
N HIS A 46 -11.95 16.78 -15.24
CA HIS A 46 -12.10 15.73 -14.24
C HIS A 46 -13.41 15.88 -13.47
N ILE A 47 -14.14 14.79 -13.34
CA ILE A 47 -15.41 14.71 -12.62
C ILE A 47 -15.25 13.70 -11.49
N VAL A 48 -15.50 14.15 -10.27
CA VAL A 48 -15.47 13.30 -9.09
C VAL A 48 -16.84 12.67 -8.91
N ALA A 49 -16.93 11.35 -9.09
CA ALA A 49 -18.15 10.58 -8.87
C ALA A 49 -17.82 9.10 -8.62
N ASP A 50 -18.50 8.51 -7.62
CA ASP A 50 -18.43 7.06 -7.36
C ASP A 50 -19.61 6.36 -8.02
N LYS A 51 -19.33 5.39 -8.91
CA LYS A 51 -20.31 4.56 -9.61
C LYS A 51 -21.23 3.76 -8.67
N ARG A 52 -20.78 3.55 -7.44
CA ARG A 52 -21.53 2.86 -6.38
C ARG A 52 -22.42 3.80 -5.57
N ALA A 53 -22.24 5.11 -5.69
CA ALA A 53 -23.03 6.09 -4.96
C ALA A 53 -24.39 6.30 -5.62
N GLY A 54 -25.43 6.49 -4.80
CA GLY A 54 -26.80 6.69 -5.29
C GLY A 54 -27.00 7.95 -6.15
N ASN A 55 -26.11 8.93 -6.03
CA ASN A 55 -26.13 10.17 -6.81
C ASN A 55 -25.32 10.11 -8.13
N TYR A 56 -24.72 8.96 -8.47
CA TYR A 56 -23.88 8.82 -9.67
C TYR A 56 -24.60 9.25 -10.95
N PHE A 57 -25.83 8.77 -11.15
CA PHE A 57 -26.64 9.11 -12.32
C PHE A 57 -26.89 10.61 -12.45
N SER A 58 -27.24 11.28 -11.35
CA SER A 58 -27.52 12.73 -11.37
C SER A 58 -26.28 13.58 -11.69
N ILE A 59 -25.07 13.11 -11.34
CA ILE A 59 -23.84 13.84 -11.64
C ILE A 59 -23.47 13.69 -13.13
N ILE A 60 -23.77 12.52 -13.72
CA ILE A 60 -23.26 12.13 -15.04
C ILE A 60 -24.33 12.28 -16.16
N SER A 61 -25.61 12.43 -15.81
CA SER A 61 -26.72 12.49 -16.76
C SER A 61 -26.65 13.66 -17.74
N ASP A 62 -25.94 14.73 -17.42
CA ASP A 62 -25.88 15.95 -18.24
C ASP A 62 -24.62 16.04 -19.09
N LEU A 63 -23.76 15.00 -19.04
CA LEU A 63 -22.55 14.98 -19.87
C LEU A 63 -22.85 15.01 -21.37
N PRO A 64 -21.97 15.65 -22.16
CA PRO A 64 -22.15 15.76 -23.60
C PRO A 64 -21.98 14.42 -24.31
N GLN A 65 -22.16 14.43 -25.63
CA GLN A 65 -21.80 13.31 -26.49
C GLN A 65 -20.27 13.17 -26.61
N PHE A 66 -19.80 11.94 -26.58
CA PHE A 66 -18.40 11.55 -26.75
C PHE A 66 -18.23 10.68 -28.00
N ASP A 67 -17.07 10.81 -28.64
CA ASP A 67 -16.71 9.93 -29.75
C ASP A 67 -16.51 8.50 -29.26
N VAL A 68 -15.91 8.32 -28.08
CA VAL A 68 -15.73 7.01 -27.45
C VAL A 68 -15.79 7.15 -25.92
N VAL A 69 -16.38 6.15 -25.26
CA VAL A 69 -16.33 5.97 -23.80
C VAL A 69 -15.46 4.75 -23.48
N TYR A 70 -14.51 4.90 -22.57
CA TYR A 70 -13.73 3.80 -22.01
C TYR A 70 -14.11 3.57 -20.56
N ASP A 71 -14.73 2.43 -20.26
CA ASP A 71 -15.00 2.03 -18.89
C ASP A 71 -13.98 1.02 -18.38
N ILE A 72 -13.17 1.46 -17.43
CA ILE A 72 -12.08 0.69 -16.80
C ILE A 72 -12.56 0.05 -15.49
N VAL A 73 -13.67 0.51 -14.92
CA VAL A 73 -14.11 0.21 -13.55
C VAL A 73 -15.44 -0.55 -13.51
N GLU A 74 -15.64 -1.46 -14.46
CA GLU A 74 -16.74 -2.43 -14.40
C GLU A 74 -16.32 -3.66 -13.59
N TYR A 75 -16.87 -3.80 -12.38
CA TYR A 75 -16.59 -4.92 -11.47
C TYR A 75 -17.83 -5.79 -11.21
N SER A 76 -18.95 -5.49 -11.86
CA SER A 76 -20.21 -6.24 -11.84
C SER A 76 -21.04 -5.96 -13.10
N VAL A 77 -22.01 -6.81 -13.41
CA VAL A 77 -22.98 -6.56 -14.49
C VAL A 77 -23.81 -5.28 -14.25
N THR A 78 -24.02 -4.90 -12.98
CA THR A 78 -24.69 -3.64 -12.64
C THR A 78 -23.88 -2.44 -13.15
N ASP A 79 -22.55 -2.48 -13.01
CA ASP A 79 -21.68 -1.43 -13.53
C ASP A 79 -21.82 -1.29 -15.05
N ALA A 80 -21.81 -2.41 -15.78
CA ALA A 80 -21.98 -2.44 -17.23
C ALA A 80 -23.36 -1.88 -17.64
N PHE A 81 -24.42 -2.26 -16.92
CA PHE A 81 -25.78 -1.76 -17.15
C PHE A 81 -25.89 -0.25 -16.95
N GLN A 82 -25.24 0.30 -15.92
CA GLN A 82 -25.21 1.74 -15.69
C GLN A 82 -24.52 2.49 -16.85
N THR A 83 -23.35 1.99 -17.29
CA THR A 83 -22.61 2.59 -18.41
C THR A 83 -23.41 2.56 -19.69
N TYR A 84 -24.01 1.42 -20.02
CA TYR A 84 -24.91 1.30 -21.17
C TYR A 84 -26.07 2.32 -21.07
N THR A 85 -26.74 2.41 -19.92
CA THR A 85 -27.90 3.29 -19.73
C THR A 85 -27.53 4.78 -19.90
N LEU A 86 -26.40 5.19 -19.34
CA LEU A 86 -25.93 6.59 -19.39
C LEU A 86 -25.44 6.99 -20.78
N PHE A 87 -24.79 6.07 -21.51
CA PHE A 87 -23.99 6.43 -22.68
C PHE A 87 -24.44 5.86 -24.02
N LYS A 88 -25.38 4.90 -24.07
CA LYS A 88 -25.84 4.31 -25.36
C LYS A 88 -26.33 5.34 -26.39
N ASN A 89 -26.85 6.48 -25.93
CA ASN A 89 -27.33 7.58 -26.78
C ASN A 89 -26.38 8.78 -26.79
N LYS A 90 -25.19 8.64 -26.19
CA LYS A 90 -24.16 9.69 -26.05
C LYS A 90 -22.80 9.26 -26.59
N THR A 91 -22.69 8.09 -27.17
CA THR A 91 -21.51 7.65 -27.88
C THR A 91 -21.90 6.56 -28.87
N ASP A 92 -21.13 6.45 -29.95
CA ASP A 92 -21.30 5.37 -30.93
C ASP A 92 -20.41 4.16 -30.61
N HIS A 93 -19.51 4.28 -29.62
CA HIS A 93 -18.54 3.24 -29.28
C HIS A 93 -18.17 3.24 -27.80
N ILE A 94 -18.33 2.07 -27.18
CA ILE A 94 -17.89 1.80 -25.80
C ILE A 94 -16.73 0.81 -25.84
N VAL A 95 -15.64 1.13 -25.17
CA VAL A 95 -14.55 0.19 -24.90
C VAL A 95 -14.65 -0.21 -23.43
N VAL A 96 -14.48 -1.50 -23.15
CA VAL A 96 -14.59 -2.06 -21.80
C VAL A 96 -13.30 -2.78 -21.45
N LEU A 97 -12.78 -2.51 -20.25
CA LEU A 97 -11.67 -3.27 -19.69
C LEU A 97 -12.21 -4.60 -19.13
N SER A 98 -11.97 -5.67 -19.88
CA SER A 98 -12.20 -7.05 -19.42
C SER A 98 -10.93 -7.63 -18.80
N THR A 99 -10.76 -8.95 -18.82
CA THR A 99 -9.57 -9.64 -18.33
C THR A 99 -9.35 -10.93 -19.12
N SER A 100 -8.09 -11.31 -19.28
CA SER A 100 -7.70 -12.62 -19.83
C SER A 100 -7.97 -13.78 -18.85
N LEU A 101 -8.29 -13.50 -17.59
CA LEU A 101 -8.59 -14.55 -16.59
C LEU A 101 -9.93 -15.26 -16.83
N ILE A 102 -10.72 -14.84 -17.81
CA ILE A 102 -12.01 -15.45 -18.15
C ILE A 102 -11.90 -16.75 -18.94
N TYR A 103 -10.75 -17.04 -19.55
CA TYR A 103 -10.60 -18.25 -20.38
C TYR A 103 -10.69 -19.50 -19.51
N ASP A 104 -11.23 -20.59 -20.06
CA ASP A 104 -11.25 -21.87 -19.38
C ASP A 104 -9.82 -22.39 -19.17
N ARG A 105 -9.52 -22.75 -17.92
CA ARG A 105 -8.22 -23.24 -17.45
C ARG A 105 -8.33 -24.65 -16.85
N SER A 106 -9.42 -25.37 -17.14
CA SER A 106 -9.64 -26.76 -16.70
C SER A 106 -8.62 -27.75 -17.31
N ILE A 107 -7.99 -27.38 -18.42
CA ILE A 107 -6.98 -28.15 -19.12
C ILE A 107 -5.69 -27.32 -19.22
N TYR A 108 -4.55 -28.00 -19.08
CA TYR A 108 -3.24 -27.39 -19.29
C TYR A 108 -3.10 -26.87 -20.74
N PRO A 109 -2.78 -25.58 -20.96
CA PRO A 109 -2.67 -25.04 -22.31
C PRO A 109 -1.43 -25.59 -23.02
N THR A 110 -1.63 -26.22 -24.18
CA THR A 110 -0.53 -26.70 -25.04
C THR A 110 -0.10 -25.70 -26.11
N THR A 111 -0.86 -24.61 -26.26
CA THR A 111 -0.61 -23.51 -27.19
C THR A 111 -0.96 -22.18 -26.52
N ALA A 112 -0.52 -21.07 -27.12
CA ALA A 112 -0.92 -19.74 -26.67
C ALA A 112 -2.45 -19.59 -26.71
N ILE A 113 -3.01 -19.00 -25.66
CA ILE A 113 -4.45 -18.79 -25.48
C ILE A 113 -4.89 -17.65 -26.41
N SER A 114 -5.82 -17.94 -27.32
CA SER A 114 -6.42 -16.95 -28.23
C SER A 114 -7.85 -16.61 -27.83
N GLU A 115 -8.46 -15.61 -28.47
CA GLU A 115 -9.87 -15.26 -28.24
C GLU A 115 -10.86 -16.34 -28.67
N ASN A 116 -10.41 -17.37 -29.41
CA ASN A 116 -11.21 -18.56 -29.74
C ASN A 116 -11.21 -19.61 -28.63
N THR A 117 -10.34 -19.45 -27.63
CA THR A 117 -10.34 -20.33 -26.44
C THR A 117 -11.65 -20.11 -25.70
N ALA A 118 -12.31 -21.20 -25.29
CA ALA A 118 -13.56 -21.13 -24.56
C ALA A 118 -13.39 -20.31 -23.27
N SER A 119 -14.41 -19.54 -22.91
CA SER A 119 -14.52 -18.93 -21.58
C SER A 119 -14.83 -20.01 -20.55
N ALA A 120 -14.40 -19.79 -19.31
CA ALA A 120 -14.74 -20.64 -18.18
C ALA A 120 -16.26 -20.64 -17.94
N SER A 121 -16.80 -21.78 -17.51
CA SER A 121 -18.22 -21.93 -17.17
C SER A 121 -18.59 -21.32 -15.81
N MET A 122 -17.61 -21.19 -14.92
CA MET A 122 -17.68 -20.50 -13.64
C MET A 122 -16.28 -20.04 -13.27
N GLY A 123 -16.17 -18.84 -12.71
CA GLY A 123 -14.94 -18.26 -12.25
C GLY A 123 -14.36 -18.99 -11.04
N CYS A 124 -13.06 -19.24 -11.07
CA CYS A 124 -12.27 -19.40 -9.86
C CYS A 124 -11.88 -17.97 -9.38
N TYR A 125 -11.58 -17.76 -8.09
CA TYR A 125 -11.26 -16.44 -7.46
C TYR A 125 -12.43 -15.52 -7.11
N GLY A 126 -12.99 -15.71 -5.91
CA GLY A 126 -13.55 -14.60 -5.12
C GLY A 126 -14.65 -13.75 -5.77
N GLY A 127 -15.32 -14.24 -6.83
CA GLY A 127 -16.36 -13.53 -7.58
C GLY A 127 -15.88 -12.55 -8.67
N TYR A 128 -14.57 -12.27 -8.81
CA TYR A 128 -14.08 -11.32 -9.83
C TYR A 128 -14.20 -11.87 -11.25
N VAL A 129 -13.79 -13.12 -11.47
CA VAL A 129 -13.85 -13.75 -12.80
C VAL A 129 -15.30 -13.98 -13.20
N ASP A 130 -16.16 -14.41 -12.28
CA ASP A 130 -17.61 -14.49 -12.49
C ASP A 130 -18.18 -13.14 -12.94
N SER A 131 -17.86 -12.08 -12.21
CA SER A 131 -18.32 -10.73 -12.56
C SER A 131 -17.86 -10.32 -13.96
N LYS A 132 -16.62 -10.66 -14.36
CA LYS A 132 -16.10 -10.34 -15.71
C LYS A 132 -16.75 -11.18 -16.80
N LEU A 133 -17.05 -12.45 -16.55
CA LEU A 133 -17.83 -13.29 -17.46
C LEU A 133 -19.23 -12.70 -17.70
N GLU A 134 -19.93 -12.31 -16.63
CA GLU A 134 -21.25 -11.68 -16.69
C GLU A 134 -21.22 -10.33 -17.45
N ILE A 135 -20.17 -9.53 -17.24
CA ILE A 135 -19.96 -8.27 -17.97
C ILE A 135 -19.78 -8.53 -19.46
N GLU A 136 -18.95 -9.49 -19.86
CA GLU A 136 -18.75 -9.80 -21.27
C GLU A 136 -20.01 -10.35 -21.94
N GLU A 137 -20.78 -11.19 -21.22
CA GLU A 137 -22.08 -11.68 -21.69
C GLU A 137 -23.07 -10.52 -21.89
N PHE A 138 -23.15 -9.62 -20.91
CA PHE A 138 -23.99 -8.44 -21.00
C PHE A 138 -23.66 -7.60 -22.24
N TRP A 139 -22.39 -7.26 -22.46
CA TRP A 139 -21.98 -6.44 -23.59
C TRP A 139 -22.14 -7.16 -24.93
N SER A 140 -21.85 -8.47 -24.98
CA SER A 140 -22.04 -9.29 -26.18
C SER A 140 -23.52 -9.38 -26.60
N SER A 141 -24.43 -9.27 -25.63
CA SER A 141 -25.88 -9.23 -25.88
C SER A 141 -26.35 -7.93 -26.53
N LYS A 142 -25.59 -6.83 -26.43
CA LYS A 142 -25.98 -5.53 -26.98
C LYS A 142 -25.71 -5.45 -28.48
N LYS A 143 -26.74 -5.03 -29.22
CA LYS A 143 -26.70 -4.88 -30.69
C LYS A 143 -26.95 -3.44 -31.14
N ASP A 144 -27.37 -2.59 -30.22
CA ASP A 144 -27.73 -1.19 -30.43
C ASP A 144 -26.60 -0.22 -30.10
N ILE A 145 -25.42 -0.72 -29.72
CA ILE A 145 -24.21 0.06 -29.44
C ILE A 145 -22.98 -0.76 -29.85
N ASN A 146 -21.99 -0.11 -30.47
CA ASN A 146 -20.73 -0.79 -30.77
C ASN A 146 -19.91 -0.93 -29.49
N VAL A 147 -19.42 -2.13 -29.21
CA VAL A 147 -18.59 -2.41 -28.03
C VAL A 147 -17.28 -3.11 -28.41
N THR A 148 -16.17 -2.73 -27.79
CA THR A 148 -14.89 -3.44 -27.90
C THR A 148 -14.44 -3.89 -26.50
N LEU A 149 -14.06 -5.16 -26.35
CA LEU A 149 -13.57 -5.71 -25.08
C LEU A 149 -12.05 -5.86 -25.14
N LEU A 150 -11.33 -5.26 -24.18
CA LEU A 150 -9.88 -5.43 -24.05
C LEU A 150 -9.57 -6.37 -22.89
N ARG A 151 -8.86 -7.47 -23.15
CA ARG A 151 -8.50 -8.53 -22.20
C ARG A 151 -7.00 -8.48 -21.88
N PRO A 152 -6.56 -7.59 -20.98
CA PRO A 152 -5.16 -7.55 -20.58
C PRO A 152 -4.81 -8.69 -19.62
N TYR A 153 -3.50 -8.90 -19.46
CA TYR A 153 -2.93 -9.73 -18.41
C TYR A 153 -1.75 -9.03 -17.74
N HIS A 154 -1.60 -9.20 -16.42
CA HIS A 154 -0.49 -8.71 -15.60
C HIS A 154 0.01 -7.30 -15.97
N ILE A 155 -0.82 -6.28 -15.72
CA ILE A 155 -0.47 -4.89 -16.02
C ILE A 155 0.64 -4.39 -15.09
N LEU A 156 1.75 -3.91 -15.64
CA LEU A 156 2.92 -3.51 -14.87
C LEU A 156 3.48 -2.17 -15.39
N GLY A 157 3.59 -1.21 -14.48
CA GLY A 157 4.16 0.11 -14.73
C GLY A 157 3.95 1.01 -13.51
N LYS A 158 4.01 2.33 -13.70
CA LYS A 158 3.87 3.30 -12.60
C LYS A 158 2.62 3.03 -11.72
N ARG A 159 2.80 3.06 -10.40
CA ARG A 159 1.83 2.79 -9.32
C ARG A 159 1.37 1.34 -9.22
N SER A 160 1.98 0.43 -9.97
CA SER A 160 1.70 -1.01 -9.85
C SER A 160 2.50 -1.60 -8.69
N LEU A 161 1.87 -2.47 -7.91
CA LEU A 161 2.61 -3.36 -7.02
C LEU A 161 3.45 -4.34 -7.85
N LEU A 162 4.68 -4.57 -7.39
CA LEU A 162 5.64 -5.52 -7.95
C LEU A 162 5.37 -6.94 -7.47
N GLY A 163 6.06 -7.91 -8.08
CA GLY A 163 5.97 -9.33 -7.72
C GLY A 163 5.00 -10.10 -8.61
N ASN A 164 5.16 -11.42 -8.63
CA ASN A 164 4.53 -12.32 -9.57
C ASN A 164 4.01 -13.61 -8.92
N LEU A 165 3.33 -14.44 -9.73
CA LEU A 165 2.59 -15.60 -9.27
C LEU A 165 3.48 -16.73 -8.74
N PRO A 166 2.95 -17.61 -7.87
CA PRO A 166 1.69 -17.45 -7.12
C PRO A 166 1.90 -16.78 -5.75
N LEU A 167 3.08 -16.94 -5.14
CA LEU A 167 3.31 -16.57 -3.73
C LEU A 167 3.70 -15.10 -3.51
N HIS A 168 4.26 -14.45 -4.53
CA HIS A 168 4.70 -13.06 -4.45
C HIS A 168 3.86 -12.16 -5.35
N ASN A 169 2.63 -12.56 -5.68
CA ASN A 169 1.83 -11.83 -6.66
C ASN A 169 1.40 -10.49 -6.11
N ARG A 170 1.88 -9.40 -6.73
CA ARG A 170 1.62 -8.04 -6.23
C ARG A 170 2.04 -7.87 -4.77
N ASP A 171 3.13 -8.52 -4.37
CA ASP A 171 3.69 -8.47 -3.02
C ASP A 171 4.22 -7.05 -2.74
N PRO A 172 3.59 -6.30 -1.80
CA PRO A 172 4.00 -4.95 -1.46
C PRO A 172 5.31 -4.86 -0.69
N LEU A 173 5.92 -6.00 -0.33
CA LEU A 173 7.22 -6.07 0.35
C LEU A 173 8.30 -6.69 -0.54
N ILE A 174 8.01 -7.03 -1.80
CA ILE A 174 8.93 -7.83 -2.62
C ILE A 174 10.30 -7.16 -2.77
N VAL A 175 10.35 -5.83 -2.82
CA VAL A 175 11.59 -5.05 -2.86
C VAL A 175 12.35 -5.20 -1.54
N ASP A 176 11.68 -5.01 -0.40
CA ASP A 176 12.29 -5.16 0.93
C ASP A 176 12.84 -6.57 1.16
N ARG A 177 12.09 -7.60 0.73
CA ARG A 177 12.51 -8.99 0.83
C ARG A 177 13.82 -9.24 0.05
N ILE A 178 13.88 -8.74 -1.19
CA ILE A 178 15.08 -8.87 -2.03
C ILE A 178 16.27 -8.12 -1.40
N GLN A 179 16.07 -6.89 -0.94
CA GLN A 179 17.13 -6.08 -0.30
C GLN A 179 17.60 -6.67 1.05
N ARG A 180 16.71 -7.34 1.79
CA ARG A 180 17.06 -8.09 3.00
C ARG A 180 17.71 -9.44 2.72
N GLN A 181 17.91 -9.78 1.44
CA GLN A 181 18.45 -11.07 1.01
C GLN A 181 17.60 -12.24 1.52
N GLU A 182 16.29 -12.02 1.72
CA GLU A 182 15.34 -13.08 2.04
C GLU A 182 15.23 -14.07 0.87
N ARG A 183 14.96 -15.33 1.21
CA ARG A 183 14.73 -16.35 0.19
C ARG A 183 13.29 -16.26 -0.28
N LEU A 184 13.10 -15.94 -1.56
CA LEU A 184 11.78 -15.91 -2.19
C LEU A 184 11.37 -17.32 -2.60
N THR A 185 10.14 -17.70 -2.25
CA THR A 185 9.64 -19.03 -2.57
C THR A 185 8.85 -18.97 -3.87
N LEU A 186 9.29 -19.69 -4.89
CA LEU A 186 8.59 -19.77 -6.18
C LEU A 186 8.10 -21.20 -6.45
N PHE A 187 6.91 -21.29 -7.04
CA PHE A 187 6.36 -22.54 -7.54
C PHE A 187 7.24 -23.08 -8.67
N ASN A 188 7.68 -24.36 -8.57
CA ASN A 188 8.65 -24.97 -9.49
C ASN A 188 9.89 -24.07 -9.74
N GLY A 189 10.31 -23.31 -8.72
CA GLY A 189 11.41 -22.37 -8.84
C GLY A 189 11.15 -21.21 -9.80
N GLY A 190 9.90 -20.91 -10.15
CA GLY A 190 9.53 -19.86 -11.08
C GLY A 190 9.51 -20.28 -12.54
N ASP A 191 9.54 -21.59 -12.82
CA ASP A 191 9.28 -22.15 -14.15
C ASP A 191 7.78 -22.09 -14.46
N SER A 192 7.32 -20.87 -14.70
CA SER A 192 5.92 -20.55 -14.99
C SER A 192 5.89 -19.36 -15.93
N ASP A 193 5.53 -19.64 -17.17
CA ASP A 193 5.55 -18.68 -18.25
C ASP A 193 4.36 -17.74 -18.21
N PHE A 194 4.59 -16.48 -18.53
CA PHE A 194 3.56 -15.47 -18.63
C PHE A 194 3.94 -14.32 -19.55
N ASN A 195 2.94 -13.70 -20.17
CA ASN A 195 3.07 -12.38 -20.78
C ASN A 195 2.78 -11.28 -19.73
N PHE A 196 3.15 -10.04 -20.03
CA PHE A 196 2.76 -8.89 -19.22
C PHE A 196 2.31 -7.74 -20.13
N LEU A 197 1.72 -6.68 -19.55
CA LEU A 197 1.34 -5.49 -20.32
C LEU A 197 1.78 -4.20 -19.64
N HIS A 198 2.47 -3.33 -20.37
CA HIS A 198 2.71 -1.97 -19.91
C HIS A 198 1.46 -1.09 -20.08
N PRO A 199 1.07 -0.26 -19.10
CA PRO A 199 -0.09 0.64 -19.22
C PRO A 199 -0.07 1.56 -20.44
N LEU A 200 1.13 1.97 -20.89
CA LEU A 200 1.27 2.83 -22.07
C LEU A 200 0.90 2.10 -23.37
N ASP A 201 1.25 0.82 -23.50
CA ASP A 201 0.83 0.00 -24.63
C ASP A 201 -0.69 -0.26 -24.60
N LEU A 202 -1.28 -0.40 -23.41
CA LEU A 202 -2.74 -0.48 -23.27
C LEU A 202 -3.42 0.84 -23.69
N ALA A 203 -2.82 1.98 -23.35
CA ALA A 203 -3.31 3.29 -23.76
C ALA A 203 -3.25 3.47 -25.29
N GLU A 204 -2.14 3.09 -25.92
CA GLU A 204 -2.01 3.13 -27.38
C GLU A 204 -3.00 2.16 -28.05
N THR A 205 -3.18 0.96 -27.48
CA THR A 205 -4.19 -0.01 -27.94
C THR A 205 -5.59 0.62 -27.91
N PHE A 206 -5.98 1.21 -26.78
CA PHE A 206 -7.26 1.89 -26.63
C PHE A 206 -7.47 2.99 -27.70
N LEU A 207 -6.47 3.84 -27.92
CA LEU A 207 -6.57 4.95 -28.87
C LEU A 207 -6.71 4.47 -30.33
N ARG A 208 -6.12 3.32 -30.65
CA ARG A 208 -6.25 2.67 -31.97
C ARG A 208 -7.58 1.97 -32.18
N VAL A 209 -8.16 1.36 -31.15
CA VAL A 209 -9.52 0.75 -31.25
C VAL A 209 -10.62 1.81 -31.21
N ALA A 210 -10.37 2.97 -30.59
CA ALA A 210 -11.34 4.05 -30.43
C ALA A 210 -11.94 4.51 -31.78
N ASN A 211 -13.23 4.22 -32.01
CA ASN A 211 -13.98 4.47 -33.23
C ASN A 211 -13.43 3.79 -34.48
N LYS A 212 -12.79 2.62 -34.30
CA LYS A 212 -12.36 1.78 -35.40
C LYS A 212 -13.41 0.71 -35.68
N ALA A 213 -14.10 0.82 -36.81
CA ALA A 213 -15.21 -0.06 -37.17
C ALA A 213 -14.87 -1.55 -37.16
N GLN A 214 -13.64 -1.91 -37.55
CA GLN A 214 -13.16 -3.30 -37.51
C GLN A 214 -13.12 -3.89 -36.09
N CYS A 215 -13.02 -3.05 -35.05
CA CYS A 215 -12.96 -3.47 -33.65
C CYS A 215 -14.35 -3.60 -33.01
N PHE A 216 -15.41 -3.15 -33.68
CA PHE A 216 -16.75 -3.21 -33.13
C PHE A 216 -17.20 -4.66 -32.94
N HIS A 217 -17.77 -4.92 -31.75
CA HIS A 217 -18.16 -6.24 -31.27
C HIS A 217 -17.03 -7.27 -31.26
N GLN A 218 -15.78 -6.80 -31.11
CA GLN A 218 -14.62 -7.66 -30.96
C GLN A 218 -14.11 -7.66 -29.52
N ALA A 219 -13.60 -8.81 -29.10
CA ALA A 219 -12.69 -8.92 -27.96
C ALA A 219 -11.26 -9.06 -28.46
N TYR A 220 -10.30 -8.48 -27.72
CA TYR A 220 -8.88 -8.58 -28.01
C TYR A 220 -8.09 -8.95 -26.77
N ASN A 221 -7.22 -9.93 -26.95
CA ASN A 221 -6.07 -10.20 -26.10
C ASN A 221 -5.08 -9.02 -26.20
N VAL A 222 -4.73 -8.39 -25.07
CA VAL A 222 -3.78 -7.25 -25.03
C VAL A 222 -2.63 -7.48 -24.07
N MET A 223 -1.44 -7.81 -24.58
CA MET A 223 -0.19 -7.92 -23.82
C MET A 223 1.01 -7.85 -24.75
N ASN A 224 2.19 -7.63 -24.18
CA ASN A 224 3.44 -7.83 -24.89
C ASN A 224 3.56 -9.32 -25.28
N PRO A 225 3.83 -9.67 -26.56
CA PRO A 225 3.94 -11.05 -27.01
C PRO A 225 5.17 -11.77 -26.47
N THR A 226 6.16 -11.05 -25.94
CA THR A 226 7.31 -11.66 -25.27
C THR A 226 6.85 -12.40 -24.02
N VAL A 227 7.23 -13.68 -23.95
CA VAL A 227 6.97 -14.56 -22.81
C VAL A 227 8.16 -14.48 -21.86
N TYR A 228 7.86 -14.40 -20.57
CA TYR A 228 8.84 -14.44 -19.49
C TYR A 228 8.44 -15.51 -18.49
N SER A 229 9.43 -16.14 -17.86
CA SER A 229 9.21 -16.97 -16.69
C SER A 229 9.09 -16.12 -15.43
N ALA A 230 8.40 -16.64 -14.42
CA ALA A 230 8.35 -16.01 -13.10
C ALA A 230 9.75 -15.84 -12.48
N ARG A 231 10.67 -16.77 -12.77
CA ARG A 231 12.08 -16.66 -12.37
C ARG A 231 12.75 -15.46 -13.04
N GLU A 232 12.62 -15.29 -14.36
CA GLU A 232 13.22 -14.15 -15.08
C GLU A 232 12.72 -12.81 -14.57
N TYR A 233 11.42 -12.70 -14.28
CA TYR A 233 10.85 -11.48 -13.68
C TYR A 233 11.56 -11.11 -12.38
N ILE A 234 11.67 -12.07 -11.45
CA ILE A 234 12.25 -11.83 -10.13
C ILE A 234 13.75 -11.56 -10.23
N THR A 235 14.47 -12.28 -11.10
CA THR A 235 15.89 -12.03 -11.35
C THR A 235 16.12 -10.63 -11.92
N ARG A 236 15.33 -10.19 -12.92
CA ARG A 236 15.42 -8.83 -13.48
C ARG A 236 15.11 -7.76 -12.46
N LEU A 237 14.13 -8.00 -11.57
CA LEU A 237 13.87 -7.10 -10.45
C LEU A 237 15.09 -6.98 -9.53
N GLY A 238 15.72 -8.10 -9.16
CA GLY A 238 16.98 -8.10 -8.40
C GLY A 238 18.10 -7.32 -9.08
N GLU A 239 18.32 -7.57 -10.38
CA GLU A 239 19.33 -6.86 -11.18
C GLU A 239 19.09 -5.35 -11.19
N LEU A 240 17.83 -4.90 -11.33
CA LEU A 240 17.45 -3.49 -11.29
C LEU A 240 17.63 -2.87 -9.91
N LEU A 241 17.49 -3.66 -8.85
CA LEU A 241 17.78 -3.27 -7.47
C LEU A 241 19.28 -3.38 -7.12
N THR A 242 20.11 -3.90 -8.03
CA THR A 242 21.52 -4.24 -7.80
C THR A 242 21.74 -5.30 -6.72
N GLU A 243 20.74 -6.15 -6.51
CA GLU A 243 20.70 -7.20 -5.49
C GLU A 243 20.75 -8.60 -6.11
N THR A 244 21.31 -9.56 -5.37
CA THR A 244 21.18 -10.99 -5.72
C THR A 244 19.88 -11.53 -5.15
N VAL A 245 19.13 -12.29 -5.94
CA VAL A 245 17.90 -12.94 -5.47
C VAL A 245 18.14 -14.41 -5.15
N HIS A 246 17.69 -14.83 -3.97
CA HIS A 246 17.74 -16.22 -3.53
C HIS A 246 16.37 -16.85 -3.70
N ILE A 247 16.30 -17.93 -4.47
CA ILE A 247 15.04 -18.60 -4.79
C ILE A 247 15.01 -19.97 -4.11
N ASP A 248 13.98 -20.19 -3.30
CA ASP A 248 13.52 -21.51 -2.88
C ASP A 248 12.44 -22.03 -3.83
N THR A 249 12.37 -23.35 -3.97
CA THR A 249 11.36 -24.02 -4.79
C THR A 249 10.38 -24.75 -3.90
N ILE A 250 9.10 -24.66 -4.25
CA ILE A 250 8.06 -25.54 -3.74
C ILE A 250 7.40 -26.31 -4.87
N THR A 251 6.90 -27.50 -4.54
CA THR A 251 6.16 -28.35 -5.46
C THR A 251 4.73 -27.87 -5.67
N TYR A 252 4.04 -28.48 -6.64
CA TYR A 252 2.63 -28.19 -6.91
C TYR A 252 1.76 -28.55 -5.72
N GLU A 253 2.03 -29.70 -5.09
CA GLU A 253 1.33 -30.23 -3.94
C GLU A 253 1.51 -29.34 -2.71
N GLU A 254 2.69 -28.76 -2.50
CA GLU A 254 2.98 -27.82 -1.40
C GLU A 254 2.39 -26.43 -1.65
N ALA A 255 2.34 -25.99 -2.91
CA ALA A 255 1.65 -24.77 -3.29
C ALA A 255 0.11 -24.92 -3.20
N TYR A 256 -0.42 -26.14 -3.15
CA TYR A 256 -1.83 -26.44 -3.38
C TYR A 256 -2.75 -26.01 -2.23
N GLY A 257 -3.81 -25.28 -2.60
CA GLY A 257 -5.01 -25.02 -1.80
C GLY A 257 -6.10 -24.49 -2.72
N LYS A 258 -7.34 -24.96 -2.57
CA LYS A 258 -8.48 -24.59 -3.46
C LYS A 258 -8.51 -23.09 -3.73
N GLY A 259 -8.37 -22.68 -4.99
CA GLY A 259 -8.51 -21.29 -5.45
C GLY A 259 -7.30 -20.64 -6.11
N TRP A 260 -6.15 -21.31 -6.29
CA TRP A 260 -4.98 -20.78 -7.03
C TRP A 260 -4.72 -21.48 -8.38
N GLU A 261 -5.58 -22.42 -8.77
CA GLU A 261 -5.35 -23.35 -9.88
C GLU A 261 -5.09 -22.63 -11.20
N MET A 262 -5.78 -21.51 -11.47
CA MET A 262 -5.58 -20.78 -12.73
C MET A 262 -4.27 -19.97 -12.79
N THR A 263 -3.64 -19.68 -11.65
CA THR A 263 -2.37 -18.92 -11.60
C THR A 263 -1.12 -19.79 -11.67
N LEU A 264 -1.30 -21.11 -11.59
CA LEU A 264 -0.22 -22.09 -11.66
C LEU A 264 0.03 -22.57 -13.09
N LEU A 265 -0.85 -22.20 -14.02
CA LEU A 265 -0.76 -22.57 -15.42
C LEU A 265 -0.13 -21.43 -16.23
N PRO A 266 0.60 -21.73 -17.33
CA PRO A 266 1.20 -20.69 -18.17
C PRO A 266 0.20 -19.66 -18.68
N HIS A 267 0.53 -18.38 -18.59
CA HIS A 267 -0.29 -17.27 -19.06
C HIS A 267 0.29 -16.69 -20.36
N CYS A 268 0.35 -17.53 -21.38
CA CYS A 268 0.82 -17.19 -22.71
C CYS A 268 -0.37 -16.96 -23.64
N TYR A 269 -0.42 -15.80 -24.30
CA TYR A 269 -1.58 -15.39 -25.09
C TYR A 269 -1.18 -15.03 -26.51
N ASP A 270 -2.05 -15.40 -27.45
CA ASP A 270 -1.94 -14.98 -28.85
C ASP A 270 -2.53 -13.56 -29.00
N VAL A 271 -1.74 -12.66 -29.60
CA VAL A 271 -2.10 -11.26 -29.90
C VAL A 271 -2.23 -10.99 -31.41
N SER A 272 -2.18 -12.03 -32.25
CA SER A 272 -2.23 -11.92 -33.72
C SER A 272 -3.51 -11.24 -34.19
N LYS A 273 -4.62 -11.46 -33.48
CA LYS A 273 -5.91 -10.80 -33.77
C LYS A 273 -5.81 -9.28 -33.61
N LEU A 274 -5.19 -8.82 -32.51
CA LEU A 274 -4.96 -7.42 -32.23
C LEU A 274 -4.06 -6.80 -33.31
N GLN A 275 -2.90 -7.41 -33.58
CA GLN A 275 -1.97 -6.92 -34.60
C GLN A 275 -2.63 -6.81 -35.97
N ARG A 276 -3.38 -7.82 -36.39
CA ARG A 276 -4.08 -7.82 -37.68
C ARG A 276 -5.10 -6.68 -37.79
N ASP A 277 -5.86 -6.43 -36.73
CA ASP A 277 -7.00 -5.51 -36.80
C ASP A 277 -6.60 -4.05 -36.52
N ILE A 278 -5.57 -3.81 -35.72
CA ILE A 278 -5.14 -2.45 -35.35
C ILE A 278 -3.74 -2.05 -35.81
N ASP A 279 -3.03 -2.93 -36.51
CA ASP A 279 -1.65 -2.73 -36.95
C ASP A 279 -0.74 -2.26 -35.79
N PHE A 280 -0.92 -2.91 -34.64
CA PHE A 280 -0.19 -2.63 -33.42
C PHE A 280 -0.17 -3.85 -32.52
N VAL A 281 0.98 -4.05 -31.90
CA VAL A 281 1.20 -5.00 -30.82
C VAL A 281 1.96 -4.27 -29.71
N PRO A 282 1.62 -4.48 -28.43
CA PRO A 282 2.42 -3.98 -27.31
C PRO A 282 3.88 -4.40 -27.44
N THR A 283 4.82 -3.48 -27.16
CA THR A 283 6.27 -3.70 -27.39
C THR A 283 7.15 -3.25 -26.23
N ILE A 284 6.63 -2.55 -25.23
CA ILE A 284 7.42 -2.06 -24.11
C ILE A 284 7.94 -3.26 -23.31
N PRO A 285 9.26 -3.37 -23.04
CA PRO A 285 9.85 -4.54 -22.41
C PRO A 285 9.58 -4.59 -20.90
N LEU A 286 9.69 -5.79 -20.32
CA LEU A 286 9.40 -6.04 -18.90
C LEU A 286 10.21 -5.15 -17.96
N GLU A 287 11.49 -4.95 -18.27
CA GLU A 287 12.41 -4.12 -17.48
C GLU A 287 11.91 -2.68 -17.36
N GLU A 288 11.31 -2.12 -18.41
CA GLU A 288 10.76 -0.78 -18.35
C GLU A 288 9.55 -0.74 -17.43
N GLY A 289 8.67 -1.73 -17.51
CA GLY A 289 7.54 -1.86 -16.58
C GLY A 289 7.98 -2.01 -15.12
N ILE A 290 9.05 -2.78 -14.85
CA ILE A 290 9.62 -2.89 -13.51
C ILE A 290 10.22 -1.56 -13.05
N ARG A 291 11.00 -0.87 -13.91
CA ARG A 291 11.57 0.46 -13.59
C ARG A 291 10.48 1.47 -13.26
N ASP A 292 9.44 1.55 -14.08
CA ASP A 292 8.32 2.46 -13.88
C ASP A 292 7.58 2.14 -12.57
N ALA A 293 7.35 0.87 -12.29
CA ALA A 293 6.78 0.44 -11.01
C ALA A 293 7.69 0.84 -9.84
N LEU A 294 9.01 0.68 -9.94
CA LEU A 294 9.98 1.11 -8.91
C LEU A 294 9.96 2.63 -8.67
N THR A 295 9.74 3.48 -9.68
CA THR A 295 9.70 4.95 -9.50
C THR A 295 8.55 5.45 -8.62
N SER A 296 7.56 4.59 -8.41
CA SER A 296 6.32 4.89 -7.70
C SER A 296 5.90 3.71 -6.83
N TYR A 297 6.89 2.86 -6.52
CA TYR A 297 6.70 1.75 -5.63
C TYR A 297 6.37 2.35 -4.28
N PRO A 298 5.28 1.88 -3.65
CA PRO A 298 4.93 2.38 -2.34
C PRO A 298 6.06 2.03 -1.37
N ILE A 299 6.73 3.07 -0.85
CA ILE A 299 7.73 2.94 0.23
C ILE A 299 7.01 2.69 1.57
N ASP A 300 5.67 2.87 1.59
CA ASP A 300 4.78 2.64 2.72
C ASP A 300 3.91 1.38 2.53
N ILE A 301 3.35 0.85 3.62
CA ILE A 301 2.34 -0.22 3.58
C ILE A 301 1.11 0.26 2.80
N VAL A 302 0.83 -0.36 1.66
CA VAL A 302 -0.42 -0.12 0.93
C VAL A 302 -1.57 -0.82 1.62
N ASP A 303 -2.54 -0.05 2.10
CA ASP A 303 -3.83 -0.60 2.51
C ASP A 303 -4.56 -1.18 1.28
N THR A 304 -4.37 -2.48 1.05
CA THR A 304 -4.98 -3.20 -0.08
C THR A 304 -6.51 -3.17 -0.05
N LYS A 305 -7.14 -2.87 1.09
CA LYS A 305 -8.60 -2.67 1.20
C LYS A 305 -9.07 -1.39 0.50
N LYS A 306 -8.16 -0.49 0.12
CA LYS A 306 -8.49 0.71 -0.66
C LYS A 306 -8.29 0.53 -2.16
N ILE A 307 -7.69 -0.57 -2.61
CA ILE A 307 -7.45 -0.83 -4.03
C ILE A 307 -8.70 -1.51 -4.62
N PRO A 308 -9.46 -0.88 -5.53
CA PRO A 308 -10.74 -1.42 -6.00
C PRO A 308 -10.65 -2.81 -6.64
N VAL A 309 -9.60 -3.07 -7.43
CA VAL A 309 -9.41 -4.39 -8.05
C VAL A 309 -9.07 -5.47 -7.03
N PHE A 310 -8.33 -5.14 -5.96
CA PHE A 310 -8.05 -6.09 -4.88
C PHE A 310 -9.34 -6.41 -4.11
N LEU A 311 -10.15 -5.40 -3.79
CA LEU A 311 -11.46 -5.63 -3.18
C LEU A 311 -12.32 -6.55 -4.06
N ALA A 312 -12.34 -6.33 -5.37
CA ALA A 312 -13.11 -7.15 -6.31
C ALA A 312 -12.62 -8.61 -6.37
N MET A 313 -11.31 -8.84 -6.32
CA MET A 313 -10.71 -10.18 -6.30
C MET A 313 -10.94 -10.93 -4.97
N ASN A 314 -11.41 -10.24 -3.92
CA ASN A 314 -11.54 -10.77 -2.55
C ASN A 314 -13.00 -10.89 -2.06
N LYS A 315 -14.01 -10.89 -2.93
CA LYS A 315 -15.44 -10.89 -2.54
C LYS A 315 -16.01 -12.27 -2.14
N GLY A 316 -15.24 -13.36 -2.16
CA GLY A 316 -15.73 -14.73 -1.92
C GLY A 316 -15.19 -15.42 -0.65
N GLU A 317 -15.83 -16.52 -0.25
CA GLU A 317 -15.52 -17.28 0.97
C GLU A 317 -14.13 -17.97 0.98
N LYS A 318 -13.38 -17.97 -0.13
CA LYS A 318 -11.99 -18.47 -0.28
C LYS A 318 -11.44 -18.17 -1.69
N PRO A 319 -10.10 -18.13 -1.91
CA PRO A 319 -9.05 -18.53 -0.97
C PRO A 319 -8.60 -17.39 -0.06
N GLN A 320 -8.62 -17.66 1.25
CA GLN A 320 -7.74 -16.97 2.21
C GLN A 320 -6.29 -17.38 1.88
N LYS A 321 -5.67 -16.70 0.92
CA LYS A 321 -4.20 -16.63 0.78
C LYS A 321 -3.78 -15.18 0.52
N ILE A 322 -4.44 -14.24 1.19
CA ILE A 322 -3.96 -12.85 1.34
C ILE A 322 -3.64 -12.56 2.82
N ASP A 323 -3.68 -13.57 3.68
CA ASP A 323 -3.18 -13.47 5.05
C ASP A 323 -1.67 -13.15 5.08
N TRP A 324 -0.88 -13.47 4.05
CA TRP A 324 0.54 -13.12 4.03
C TRP A 324 0.82 -11.65 3.68
N MET A 325 -0.08 -10.95 2.96
CA MET A 325 0.04 -9.48 2.76
C MET A 325 -0.54 -8.69 3.93
N THR A 326 -1.44 -9.28 4.72
CA THR A 326 -2.09 -8.59 5.84
C THR A 326 -1.51 -8.95 7.21
N ASN A 327 -0.88 -10.12 7.37
CA ASN A 327 -0.31 -10.56 8.65
C ASN A 327 1.23 -10.58 8.69
N ASN A 328 1.95 -10.49 7.56
CA ASN A 328 3.42 -10.51 7.56
C ASN A 328 4.09 -9.19 7.14
N ALA A 329 3.32 -8.16 6.78
CA ALA A 329 3.84 -6.81 6.51
C ALA A 329 3.85 -5.92 7.78
N PHE A 330 3.25 -6.38 8.87
CA PHE A 330 3.00 -5.58 10.07
C PHE A 330 3.90 -5.90 11.26
N GLU A 331 4.83 -6.84 11.11
CA GLU A 331 5.65 -7.28 12.24
C GLU A 331 7.11 -7.46 11.84
N GLU A 332 7.80 -6.37 11.47
CA GLU A 332 9.27 -6.35 11.59
C GLU A 332 9.75 -6.07 13.03
N ARG A 333 8.84 -6.19 14.00
CA ARG A 333 9.03 -6.74 15.36
C ARG A 333 7.69 -7.20 15.90
N SER A 334 7.45 -8.51 15.83
CA SER A 334 6.25 -9.09 16.41
C SER A 334 6.18 -8.85 17.92
N ARG A 335 4.96 -8.78 18.45
CA ARG A 335 4.71 -8.91 19.89
C ARG A 335 5.50 -10.09 20.48
N ASP A 336 5.61 -11.19 19.72
CA ASP A 336 6.37 -12.38 20.10
C ASP A 336 7.88 -12.13 20.22
N THR A 337 8.45 -11.27 19.37
CA THR A 337 9.88 -10.92 19.44
C THR A 337 10.18 -10.18 20.74
N TRP A 338 9.38 -9.17 21.09
CA TRP A 338 9.58 -8.45 22.34
C TRP A 338 9.18 -9.28 23.56
N ASN A 339 8.13 -10.10 23.47
CA ASN A 339 7.82 -11.09 24.49
C ASN A 339 9.00 -12.03 24.72
N SER A 340 9.69 -12.48 23.66
CA SER A 340 10.91 -13.27 23.79
C SER A 340 12.01 -12.51 24.52
N VAL A 341 12.30 -11.25 24.16
CA VAL A 341 13.30 -10.42 24.86
C VAL A 341 13.01 -10.30 26.35
N TYR A 342 11.74 -10.10 26.72
CA TYR A 342 11.35 -9.94 28.12
C TYR A 342 11.07 -11.28 28.83
N THR A 343 10.92 -12.39 28.13
CA THR A 343 10.76 -13.73 28.72
C THR A 343 12.11 -14.43 28.89
N SER A 344 13.03 -14.24 27.94
CA SER A 344 14.34 -14.89 27.91
C SER A 344 15.40 -14.08 28.68
N GLY A 345 15.43 -14.26 30.00
CA GLY A 345 16.55 -13.82 30.83
C GLY A 345 16.24 -12.69 31.81
N ASP A 346 17.29 -12.26 32.53
CA ASP A 346 17.23 -11.19 33.51
C ASP A 346 17.18 -9.83 32.79
N SER A 347 16.08 -9.10 33.00
CA SER A 347 15.88 -7.78 32.38
C SER A 347 16.90 -6.75 32.86
N SER A 348 17.58 -6.98 33.98
CA SER A 348 18.70 -6.15 34.45
C SER A 348 19.92 -6.15 33.52
N LEU A 349 19.96 -7.07 32.54
CA LEU A 349 21.00 -7.17 31.52
C LEU A 349 20.63 -6.44 30.21
N LEU A 350 19.43 -5.84 30.12
CA LEU A 350 19.04 -5.09 28.94
C LEU A 350 19.84 -3.77 28.86
N PRO A 351 20.19 -3.30 27.65
CA PRO A 351 20.98 -2.09 27.46
C PRO A 351 20.34 -0.83 28.03
N TRP A 352 19.00 -0.74 27.98
CA TRP A 352 18.24 0.41 28.46
C TRP A 352 17.77 0.29 29.92
N TYR A 353 18.07 -0.83 30.59
CA TYR A 353 17.65 -1.05 31.98
C TYR A 353 18.19 0.04 32.90
N GLY A 354 17.31 0.69 33.65
CA GLY A 354 17.70 1.73 34.61
C GLY A 354 18.42 2.93 33.98
N HIS A 355 18.19 3.22 32.69
CA HIS A 355 18.73 4.42 32.06
C HIS A 355 18.31 5.69 32.81
N GLU A 356 19.29 6.51 33.17
CA GLU A 356 19.05 7.82 33.74
C GLU A 356 18.62 8.81 32.65
N ILE A 357 17.63 9.64 32.96
CA ILE A 357 17.21 10.73 32.06
C ILE A 357 18.29 11.81 32.10
N HIS A 358 18.88 12.14 30.94
CA HIS A 358 19.93 13.15 30.82
C HIS A 358 19.45 14.54 31.26
N ASP A 359 20.32 15.37 31.82
CA ASP A 359 19.94 16.68 32.38
C ASP A 359 19.33 17.63 31.33
N THR A 360 19.75 17.53 30.07
CA THR A 360 19.11 18.21 28.94
C THR A 360 17.62 17.87 28.83
N VAL A 361 17.28 16.59 28.97
CA VAL A 361 15.90 16.10 28.87
C VAL A 361 15.12 16.46 30.12
N LYS A 362 15.74 16.37 31.30
CA LYS A 362 15.15 16.87 32.57
C LYS A 362 14.79 18.36 32.46
N SER A 363 15.63 19.15 31.80
CA SER A 363 15.35 20.57 31.53
C SER A 363 14.13 20.76 30.62
N TYR A 364 13.94 19.90 29.61
CA TYR A 364 12.77 19.97 28.72
C TYR A 364 11.49 19.56 29.46
N LEU A 365 11.57 18.48 30.26
CA LEU A 365 10.46 17.98 31.08
C LEU A 365 9.95 19.02 32.09
N LYS A 366 10.83 19.87 32.66
CA LYS A 366 10.42 21.00 33.52
C LYS A 366 9.56 22.05 32.81
N GLY A 367 9.58 22.07 31.48
CA GLY A 367 8.74 22.93 30.66
C GLY A 367 7.35 22.37 30.37
N LEU A 368 7.07 21.11 30.76
CA LEU A 368 5.76 20.47 30.61
C LEU A 368 4.89 20.70 31.85
N ASN A 369 3.57 20.64 31.65
CA ASN A 369 2.62 20.64 32.76
C ASN A 369 2.52 19.22 33.32
N ASN A 370 3.04 19.01 34.52
CA ASN A 370 3.04 17.69 35.17
C ASN A 370 1.64 17.19 35.57
N ASN A 371 0.60 18.03 35.47
CA ASN A 371 -0.79 17.59 35.65
C ASN A 371 -1.44 17.04 34.37
N THR A 372 -0.75 17.07 33.23
CA THR A 372 -1.21 16.46 31.99
C THR A 372 -0.91 14.96 32.00
N ASP A 373 -1.85 14.14 31.53
CA ASP A 373 -1.61 12.72 31.31
C ASP A 373 -0.40 12.55 30.39
N THR A 374 0.54 11.69 30.79
CA THR A 374 1.78 11.44 30.07
C THR A 374 1.90 9.96 29.74
N ILE A 375 1.96 9.65 28.45
CA ILE A 375 2.17 8.30 27.94
C ILE A 375 3.65 8.10 27.65
N VAL A 376 4.25 7.10 28.28
CA VAL A 376 5.58 6.61 27.94
C VAL A 376 5.43 5.44 26.99
N VAL A 377 5.77 5.66 25.71
CA VAL A 377 5.69 4.63 24.66
C VAL A 377 6.96 3.77 24.66
N GLY A 378 6.80 2.45 24.49
CA GLY A 378 7.90 1.49 24.62
C GLY A 378 8.45 1.46 26.04
N CYS A 379 7.58 1.48 27.05
CA CYS A 379 7.98 1.64 28.45
C CYS A 379 8.80 0.47 29.00
N GLY A 380 8.86 -0.66 28.29
CA GLY A 380 9.47 -1.88 28.75
C GLY A 380 8.89 -2.31 30.10
N ILE A 381 9.76 -2.44 31.10
CA ILE A 381 9.40 -2.87 32.45
C ILE A 381 9.18 -1.70 33.44
N GLY A 382 9.02 -0.47 32.93
CA GLY A 382 8.55 0.68 33.70
C GLY A 382 9.61 1.61 34.29
N ASP A 383 10.90 1.39 34.04
CA ASP A 383 11.97 2.21 34.63
C ASP A 383 11.84 3.71 34.27
N THR A 384 11.43 4.02 33.03
CA THR A 384 11.22 5.41 32.59
C THR A 384 10.11 6.11 33.37
N LEU A 385 9.01 5.41 33.69
CA LEU A 385 7.91 5.98 34.47
C LEU A 385 8.37 6.29 35.89
N GLN A 386 9.12 5.37 36.51
CA GLN A 386 9.72 5.61 37.82
C GLN A 386 10.60 6.86 37.81
N LYS A 387 11.39 7.08 36.75
CA LYS A 387 12.22 8.29 36.62
C LYS A 387 11.40 9.57 36.43
N LEU A 388 10.29 9.51 35.70
CA LEU A 388 9.39 10.66 35.60
C LEU A 388 8.74 10.99 36.97
N GLU A 389 8.34 9.98 37.72
CA GLU A 389 7.82 10.13 39.09
C GLU A 389 8.87 10.79 40.01
N GLU A 390 10.12 10.32 39.99
CA GLU A 390 11.24 10.91 40.74
C GLU A 390 11.50 12.39 40.38
N ILE A 391 11.16 12.82 39.17
CA ILE A 391 11.31 14.20 38.68
C ILE A 391 10.05 15.06 38.97
N GLY A 392 8.98 14.46 39.51
CA GLY A 392 7.80 15.17 39.98
C GLY A 392 6.55 15.05 39.10
N PHE A 393 6.48 14.06 38.21
CA PHE A 393 5.24 13.69 37.52
C PHE A 393 4.38 12.82 38.44
N PRO A 394 3.09 13.15 38.68
CA PRO A 394 2.21 12.35 39.52
C PRO A 394 2.01 10.94 38.95
N SER A 395 2.07 9.91 39.80
CA SER A 395 1.88 8.51 39.41
C SER A 395 0.57 8.27 38.64
N ASP A 396 -0.50 8.93 39.07
CA ASP A 396 -1.85 8.77 38.52
C ASP A 396 -1.98 9.29 37.08
N ASN A 397 -1.04 10.14 36.65
CA ASN A 397 -0.98 10.73 35.32
C ASN A 397 0.01 9.99 34.40
N LEU A 398 0.70 8.95 34.89
CA LEU A 398 1.70 8.22 34.10
C LEU A 398 1.11 6.91 33.57
N VAL A 399 1.11 6.78 32.24
CA VAL A 399 0.68 5.56 31.54
C VAL A 399 1.85 4.98 30.75
N GLY A 400 2.17 3.71 30.97
CA GLY A 400 3.20 2.99 30.23
C GLY A 400 2.58 2.09 29.17
N THR A 401 3.00 2.26 27.93
CA THR A 401 2.56 1.37 26.83
C THR A 401 3.74 0.62 26.24
N ASP A 402 3.55 -0.65 25.95
CA ASP A 402 4.52 -1.49 25.27
C ASP A 402 3.79 -2.59 24.49
N ILE A 403 4.34 -2.98 23.34
CA ILE A 403 3.75 -4.04 22.52
C ILE A 403 3.84 -5.42 23.20
N SER A 404 4.80 -5.60 24.12
CA SER A 404 5.06 -6.85 24.81
C SER A 404 4.21 -7.03 26.07
N ASP A 405 3.36 -8.06 26.05
CA ASP A 405 2.63 -8.51 27.23
C ASP A 405 3.58 -8.90 28.38
N SER A 406 4.73 -9.51 28.05
CA SER A 406 5.73 -9.88 29.05
C SER A 406 6.38 -8.66 29.70
N ALA A 407 6.67 -7.61 28.93
CA ALA A 407 7.20 -6.36 29.47
C ALA A 407 6.20 -5.71 30.41
N ILE A 408 4.95 -5.57 29.95
CA ILE A 408 3.85 -4.97 30.71
C ILE A 408 3.52 -5.77 31.97
N SER A 409 3.52 -7.10 31.90
CA SER A 409 3.32 -7.93 33.09
C SER A 409 4.41 -7.70 34.12
N LYS A 410 5.69 -7.59 33.70
CA LYS A 410 6.80 -7.26 34.59
C LYS A 410 6.71 -5.84 35.13
N ALA A 411 6.30 -4.87 34.31
CA ALA A 411 6.13 -3.49 34.69
C ALA A 411 5.07 -3.33 35.79
N ARG A 412 3.90 -3.93 35.62
CA ARG A 412 2.82 -3.95 36.64
C ARG A 412 3.28 -4.56 37.96
N ASN A 413 4.10 -5.61 37.91
CA ASN A 413 4.63 -6.25 39.11
C ASN A 413 5.69 -5.38 39.82
N ARG A 414 6.52 -4.65 39.07
CA ARG A 414 7.57 -3.78 39.63
C ARG A 414 7.02 -2.44 40.14
N HIS A 415 6.03 -1.89 39.46
CA HIS A 415 5.53 -0.54 39.68
C HIS A 415 3.99 -0.53 39.72
N PRO A 416 3.35 -1.12 40.73
CA PRO A 416 1.90 -1.25 40.80
C PRO A 416 1.15 0.08 40.91
N GLN A 417 1.86 1.19 41.16
CA GLN A 417 1.27 2.54 41.24
C GLN A 417 0.96 3.17 39.87
N PHE A 418 1.51 2.65 38.77
CA PHE A 418 1.30 3.20 37.43
C PHE A 418 0.27 2.40 36.62
N THR A 419 -0.33 3.06 35.63
CA THR A 419 -1.17 2.39 34.64
C THR A 419 -0.31 1.83 33.52
N PHE A 420 -0.57 0.59 33.11
CA PHE A 420 0.17 -0.06 32.02
C PHE A 420 -0.77 -0.76 31.04
N GLU A 421 -0.49 -0.63 29.74
CA GLU A 421 -1.25 -1.26 28.67
C GLU A 421 -0.36 -1.96 27.65
N ALA A 422 -0.75 -3.19 27.28
CA ALA A 422 -0.08 -3.99 26.26
C ALA A 422 -0.61 -3.60 24.87
N ILE A 423 -0.10 -2.50 24.34
CA ILE A 423 -0.54 -1.90 23.08
C ILE A 423 0.65 -1.37 22.29
N ALA A 424 0.60 -1.57 20.98
CA ALA A 424 1.59 -1.01 20.07
C ALA A 424 1.33 0.48 19.85
N THR A 425 2.38 1.29 19.72
CA THR A 425 2.26 2.76 19.60
C THR A 425 1.41 3.20 18.41
N GLN A 426 1.44 2.47 17.29
CA GLN A 426 0.60 2.74 16.10
C GLN A 426 -0.91 2.55 16.36
N HIS A 427 -1.29 1.99 17.52
CA HIS A 427 -2.67 1.72 17.90
C HIS A 427 -3.17 2.57 19.08
N LEU A 428 -2.50 3.68 19.44
CA LEU A 428 -2.92 4.58 20.55
C LEU A 428 -4.24 5.35 20.31
N ILE A 429 -5.12 4.86 19.42
CA ILE A 429 -6.35 5.52 19.02
C ILE A 429 -7.38 5.48 20.16
N GLY A 430 -7.91 6.65 20.54
CA GLY A 430 -9.00 6.79 21.51
C GLY A 430 -8.66 7.56 22.79
N ILE A 431 -7.44 8.11 22.90
CA ILE A 431 -6.97 8.88 24.06
C ILE A 431 -7.27 10.38 23.83
N PRO A 432 -7.75 11.13 24.84
CA PRO A 432 -8.17 12.52 24.67
C PRO A 432 -7.09 13.45 24.08
N ASP A 433 -7.55 14.51 23.40
CA ASP A 433 -6.82 15.54 22.62
C ASP A 433 -5.81 16.42 23.43
N ASN A 434 -5.35 15.95 24.59
CA ASN A 434 -4.52 16.70 25.53
C ASN A 434 -3.57 15.82 26.35
N THR A 435 -2.83 14.92 25.70
CA THR A 435 -1.89 13.99 26.36
C THR A 435 -0.46 14.31 25.94
N ASP A 436 0.51 14.26 26.85
CA ASP A 436 1.93 14.36 26.52
C ASP A 436 2.49 12.97 26.20
N ILE A 437 3.28 12.86 25.14
CA ILE A 437 3.95 11.59 24.76
C ILE A 437 5.45 11.72 24.99
N PHE A 438 5.97 10.81 25.79
CA PHE A 438 7.41 10.64 26.01
C PHE A 438 7.90 9.36 25.31
N ASP A 439 8.63 9.53 24.22
CA ASP A 439 9.28 8.45 23.47
C ASP A 439 10.76 8.42 23.82
N TRP A 440 11.08 7.56 24.77
CA TRP A 440 12.44 7.37 25.24
C TRP A 440 13.02 6.11 24.62
N LEU A 441 13.87 6.27 23.61
CA LEU A 441 14.62 5.18 23.01
C LEU A 441 13.74 4.09 22.37
N ASN A 442 12.51 4.42 21.98
CA ASN A 442 11.61 3.49 21.30
C ASN A 442 11.66 3.66 19.78
N LEU A 443 11.66 4.90 19.27
CA LEU A 443 11.62 5.18 17.82
C LEU A 443 12.69 4.46 16.99
N HIS A 444 13.92 4.30 17.50
CA HIS A 444 15.00 3.64 16.76
C HIS A 444 14.81 2.11 16.65
N GLN A 445 13.79 1.56 17.31
CA GLN A 445 13.35 0.17 17.16
C GLN A 445 12.26 0.02 16.08
N ILE A 446 11.76 1.14 15.54
CA ILE A 446 10.71 1.21 14.52
C ILE A 446 11.36 1.23 13.14
N SER A 447 10.90 0.38 12.23
CA SER A 447 11.41 0.35 10.85
C SER A 447 11.00 1.61 10.08
N PRO A 448 11.73 2.03 9.03
CA PRO A 448 11.30 3.11 8.15
C PRO A 448 9.90 2.91 7.56
N ALA A 449 9.50 1.67 7.31
CA ALA A 449 8.17 1.33 6.79
C ALA A 449 7.04 1.53 7.83
N ASP A 450 7.35 1.32 9.11
CA ASP A 450 6.39 1.50 10.22
C ASP A 450 6.35 2.95 10.75
N LEU A 451 7.37 3.75 10.42
CA LEU A 451 7.55 5.11 10.89
C LEU A 451 6.32 6.01 10.62
N PRO A 452 5.66 5.99 9.45
CA PRO A 452 4.49 6.83 9.19
C PRO A 452 3.31 6.50 10.11
N ALA A 453 2.99 5.21 10.30
CA ALA A 453 1.89 4.78 11.15
C ALA A 453 2.18 5.07 12.64
N TYR A 454 3.43 4.85 13.05
CA TYR A 454 3.93 5.19 14.38
C TYR A 454 3.78 6.68 14.68
N LEU A 455 4.29 7.54 13.78
CA LEU A 455 4.23 8.99 13.96
C LEU A 455 2.80 9.54 13.81
N ASP A 456 1.96 9.00 12.92
CA ASP A 456 0.57 9.47 12.76
C ASP A 456 -0.27 9.20 14.02
N SER A 457 -0.08 8.05 14.66
CA SER A 457 -0.72 7.74 15.95
C SER A 457 -0.31 8.74 17.05
N ILE A 458 0.99 9.04 17.14
CA ILE A 458 1.52 10.06 18.06
C ILE A 458 0.97 11.45 17.72
N ARG A 459 0.98 11.84 16.45
CA ARG A 459 0.50 13.14 15.95
C ARG A 459 -0.97 13.39 16.28
N LYS A 460 -1.79 12.34 16.19
CA LYS A 460 -3.21 12.37 16.56
C LYS A 460 -3.44 12.49 18.07
N THR A 461 -2.54 11.95 18.89
CA THR A 461 -2.73 11.82 20.35
C THR A 461 -2.03 12.92 21.15
N ALA A 462 -0.82 13.31 20.74
CA ALA A 462 0.08 14.16 21.51
C ALA A 462 -0.32 15.64 21.46
N SER A 463 -0.22 16.32 22.59
CA SER A 463 -0.12 17.78 22.68
C SER A 463 1.34 18.22 22.75
N ASN A 464 2.16 17.51 23.53
CA ASN A 464 3.62 17.56 23.43
C ASN A 464 4.16 16.19 23.05
N TYR A 465 5.16 16.17 22.17
CA TYR A 465 5.90 14.98 21.82
C TYR A 465 7.38 15.21 22.14
N LEU A 466 7.86 14.57 23.20
CA LEU A 466 9.25 14.60 23.61
C LEU A 466 9.91 13.27 23.21
N LEU A 467 10.77 13.35 22.21
CA LEU A 467 11.35 12.21 21.54
C LEU A 467 12.86 12.17 21.77
N CYS A 468 13.39 11.01 22.16
CA CYS A 468 14.82 10.70 22.25
C CYS A 468 15.12 9.41 21.50
N TYR A 469 16.01 9.44 20.52
CA TYR A 469 16.34 8.27 19.72
C TYR A 469 17.80 8.28 19.26
N ILE A 470 18.34 7.10 18.96
CA ILE A 470 19.71 6.96 18.48
C ILE A 470 19.81 7.57 17.09
N TYR A 471 20.81 8.42 16.90
CA TYR A 471 21.04 9.11 15.65
C TYR A 471 22.53 9.25 15.42
N ASP A 472 22.99 8.77 14.28
CA ASP A 472 24.35 8.95 13.79
C ASP A 472 24.27 9.40 12.32
N PRO A 473 24.67 10.64 11.99
CA PRO A 473 24.62 11.16 10.63
C PRO A 473 25.57 10.43 9.67
N ASP A 474 26.58 9.75 10.21
CA ASP A 474 27.62 9.05 9.45
C ASP A 474 27.40 7.53 9.41
N ALA A 475 26.39 7.02 10.13
CA ALA A 475 26.06 5.60 10.13
C ALA A 475 25.28 5.17 8.89
N LYS A 476 25.36 3.86 8.57
CA LYS A 476 24.41 3.20 7.66
C LYS A 476 22.99 3.36 8.19
N GLU A 477 21.99 3.31 7.29
CA GLU A 477 20.55 3.47 7.62
C GLU A 477 20.05 2.63 8.82
N ARG A 478 20.73 1.51 9.11
CA ARG A 478 20.49 0.67 10.29
C ARG A 478 21.76 0.00 10.79
N ILE A 479 21.79 -0.36 12.08
CA ILE A 479 22.85 -1.21 12.68
C ILE A 479 22.23 -2.38 13.45
N SER A 480 23.01 -3.44 13.69
CA SER A 480 22.52 -4.61 14.45
C SER A 480 22.09 -4.22 15.87
N SER A 481 20.95 -4.76 16.30
CA SER A 481 20.40 -4.56 17.64
C SER A 481 21.35 -5.07 18.73
N TYR A 482 21.11 -4.60 19.97
CA TYR A 482 21.90 -4.91 21.15
C TYR A 482 21.69 -6.34 21.68
N SER A 483 20.55 -6.96 21.38
CA SER A 483 20.30 -8.38 21.65
C SER A 483 20.73 -9.20 20.43
N LYS A 484 21.77 -10.03 20.62
CA LYS A 484 22.26 -10.93 19.57
C LYS A 484 21.09 -11.76 19.02
N ASN A 485 20.93 -11.75 17.69
CA ASN A 485 19.92 -12.47 16.92
C ASN A 485 18.49 -11.89 16.87
N THR A 486 18.23 -10.65 17.31
CA THR A 486 16.89 -10.05 17.19
C THR A 486 16.93 -8.63 16.58
N GLY A 487 16.95 -8.57 15.24
CA GLY A 487 16.62 -7.36 14.47
C GLY A 487 17.68 -6.25 14.38
N TYR A 488 17.26 -5.12 13.81
CA TYR A 488 18.07 -3.93 13.56
C TYR A 488 17.54 -2.73 14.35
N ILE A 489 18.43 -1.78 14.67
CA ILE A 489 18.06 -0.42 15.07
C ILE A 489 18.23 0.52 13.89
N TYR A 490 17.30 1.45 13.71
CA TYR A 490 17.19 2.32 12.53
C TYR A 490 17.58 3.77 12.85
N MET A 491 18.28 4.40 11.92
CA MET A 491 18.80 5.76 12.03
C MET A 491 17.88 6.74 11.31
N HIS A 492 16.77 7.13 11.96
CA HIS A 492 15.78 8.02 11.35
C HIS A 492 16.29 9.45 11.21
N ALA A 493 16.16 10.06 10.02
CA ALA A 493 16.61 11.42 9.83
C ALA A 493 15.72 12.40 10.62
N PRO A 494 16.29 13.36 11.38
CA PRO A 494 15.52 14.37 12.10
C PRO A 494 14.61 15.20 11.19
N ALA A 495 14.98 15.35 9.91
CA ALA A 495 14.18 16.06 8.91
C ALA A 495 12.87 15.33 8.59
N ASP A 496 12.90 13.99 8.50
CA ASP A 496 11.72 13.18 8.18
C ASP A 496 10.69 13.26 9.31
N ILE A 497 11.14 13.10 10.56
CA ILE A 497 10.27 13.22 11.74
C ILE A 497 9.60 14.60 11.79
N LYS A 498 10.37 15.67 11.55
CA LYS A 498 9.83 17.04 11.51
C LYS A 498 8.85 17.25 10.35
N SER A 499 9.08 16.61 9.21
CA SER A 499 8.19 16.65 8.05
C SER A 499 6.85 15.96 8.33
N TYR A 500 6.88 14.80 9.00
CA TYR A 500 5.67 14.08 9.42
C TYR A 500 4.88 14.81 10.51
N MET A 501 5.58 15.54 11.39
CA MET A 501 5.00 16.32 12.49
C MET A 501 4.80 17.80 12.10
N ASN A 502 4.33 18.07 10.88
CA ASN A 502 4.24 19.43 10.33
C ASN A 502 3.21 20.34 11.03
N ASP A 503 2.25 19.74 11.73
CA ASP A 503 1.26 20.37 12.62
C ASP A 503 1.81 20.61 14.04
N PHE A 504 3.07 20.28 14.28
CA PHE A 504 3.82 20.63 15.50
C PHE A 504 4.87 21.72 15.18
N GLU A 505 5.28 22.43 16.21
CA GLU A 505 6.45 23.30 16.22
C GLU A 505 7.58 22.69 17.05
N VAL A 506 8.83 22.91 16.62
CA VAL A 506 10.02 22.45 17.34
C VAL A 506 10.34 23.47 18.44
N ILE A 507 10.17 23.07 19.70
CA ILE A 507 10.47 23.91 20.87
C ILE A 507 11.94 23.84 21.25
N ARG A 508 12.50 22.63 21.17
CA ARG A 508 13.91 22.36 21.45
C ARG A 508 14.41 21.21 20.57
N ASP A 509 15.69 21.27 20.23
CA ASP A 509 16.40 20.26 19.44
C ASP A 509 17.84 20.20 19.94
N SER A 510 18.30 19.04 20.40
CA SER A 510 19.66 18.84 20.89
C SER A 510 20.15 17.42 20.66
N SER A 511 21.45 17.20 20.83
CA SER A 511 22.07 15.88 20.78
C SER A 511 23.09 15.72 21.91
N PHE A 512 23.22 14.51 22.42
CA PHE A 512 24.21 14.14 23.42
C PHE A 512 24.47 12.63 23.34
N GLU A 513 25.50 12.14 24.04
CA GLU A 513 25.78 10.71 24.11
C GLU A 513 25.08 10.05 25.29
N ILE A 514 24.63 8.82 25.09
CA ILE A 514 24.20 7.93 26.17
C ILE A 514 24.98 6.62 26.14
N SER A 515 25.28 6.10 27.32
CA SER A 515 25.90 4.79 27.48
C SER A 515 24.85 3.75 27.82
N SER A 516 25.03 2.53 27.30
CA SER A 516 24.24 1.37 27.73
C SER A 516 24.43 1.09 29.22
N ASN A 517 23.44 0.46 29.85
CA ASN A 517 23.51 -0.09 31.20
C ASN A 517 24.79 -0.91 31.41
N LYS A 518 25.50 -0.69 32.52
CA LYS A 518 26.79 -1.32 32.87
C LYS A 518 26.75 -2.84 32.92
N ASN A 519 25.58 -3.42 33.21
CA ASN A 519 25.40 -4.87 33.27
C ASN A 519 25.04 -5.50 31.91
N ALA A 520 24.87 -4.68 30.86
CA ALA A 520 24.51 -5.17 29.54
C ALA A 520 25.64 -5.97 28.90
N ALA A 521 25.27 -7.05 28.22
CA ALA A 521 26.21 -7.97 27.56
C ALA A 521 27.07 -7.29 26.47
N THR A 522 26.62 -6.15 25.96
CA THR A 522 27.38 -5.31 25.01
C THR A 522 27.28 -3.86 25.44
N GLN A 523 28.43 -3.28 25.82
CA GLN A 523 28.55 -1.87 26.17
C GLN A 523 28.74 -1.03 24.91
N LYS A 524 27.89 -0.03 24.70
CA LYS A 524 28.04 0.96 23.62
C LYS A 524 27.68 2.36 24.12
N ASN A 525 28.40 3.34 23.61
CA ASN A 525 27.98 4.74 23.65
C ASN A 525 27.31 5.05 22.32
N ASN A 526 26.14 5.69 22.37
CA ASN A 526 25.41 6.07 21.17
C ASN A 526 25.12 7.56 21.24
N MET A 527 25.35 8.25 20.13
CA MET A 527 24.82 9.59 19.94
C MET A 527 23.29 9.50 19.84
N VAL A 528 22.59 10.36 20.56
CA VAL A 528 21.13 10.46 20.50
C VAL A 528 20.71 11.86 20.07
N LYS A 529 19.57 11.91 19.38
CA LYS A 529 18.85 13.12 19.05
C LYS A 529 17.66 13.25 20.00
N VAL A 530 17.48 14.43 20.56
CA VAL A 530 16.33 14.78 21.39
C VAL A 530 15.59 15.98 20.80
N ILE A 531 14.31 15.79 20.53
CA ILE A 531 13.43 16.80 19.94
C ILE A 531 12.20 16.94 20.83
N TRP A 532 11.90 18.18 21.24
CA TRP A 532 10.62 18.52 21.84
C TRP A 532 9.75 19.23 20.80
N LEU A 533 8.65 18.59 20.45
CA LEU A 533 7.63 19.09 19.54
C LEU A 533 6.37 19.46 20.33
N ARG A 534 5.73 20.57 19.98
CA ARG A 534 4.43 20.99 20.56
C ARG A 534 3.41 21.20 19.45
N LYS A 535 2.21 20.67 19.60
CA LYS A 535 1.12 20.82 18.61
C LYS A 535 0.74 22.30 18.50
N ARG A 536 0.64 22.82 17.28
CA ARG A 536 0.35 24.24 17.07
C ARG A 536 -1.12 24.54 17.40
N GLU A 537 -1.37 25.65 18.09
CA GLU A 537 -2.72 26.05 18.50
C GLU A 537 -3.62 26.49 17.32
N ASP A 538 -3.03 27.07 16.26
CA ASP A 538 -3.73 27.51 15.04
C ASP A 538 -4.37 26.37 14.25
N TYR A 539 -3.84 25.15 14.36
CA TYR A 539 -4.42 23.96 13.73
C TYR A 539 -5.66 23.42 14.45
N LYS A 540 -5.81 23.66 15.77
CA LYS A 540 -7.03 23.27 16.50
C LYS A 540 -8.24 24.10 16.03
N ASP A 541 -8.05 25.40 15.82
CA ASP A 541 -9.10 26.32 15.35
C ASP A 541 -9.49 26.06 13.88
N ILE A 542 -8.54 25.71 13.01
CA ILE A 542 -8.83 25.38 11.60
C ILE A 542 -9.69 24.12 11.48
N VAL A 543 -9.39 23.07 12.25
CA VAL A 543 -10.17 21.82 12.24
C VAL A 543 -11.55 22.04 12.86
N GLN A 544 -11.67 22.83 13.93
CA GLN A 544 -12.96 23.16 14.53
C GLN A 544 -13.83 24.03 13.62
N GLN A 545 -13.24 25.01 12.91
CA GLN A 545 -13.95 25.80 11.90
C GLN A 545 -14.39 24.97 10.68
N LEU A 546 -13.58 24.00 10.24
CA LEU A 546 -13.94 23.08 9.15
C LEU A 546 -15.09 22.14 9.56
N LEU A 547 -15.11 21.66 10.80
CA LEU A 547 -16.18 20.81 11.33
C LEU A 547 -17.49 21.58 11.57
N VAL A 548 -17.42 22.83 12.04
CA VAL A 548 -18.60 23.72 12.19
C VAL A 548 -19.19 24.08 10.82
N ASN A 549 -18.34 24.33 9.81
CA ASN A 549 -18.81 24.58 8.45
C ASN A 549 -19.42 23.32 7.80
N GLN A 550 -18.90 22.12 8.08
CA GLN A 550 -19.53 20.86 7.65
C GLN A 550 -20.89 20.62 8.29
N HIS A 551 -21.08 20.99 9.56
CA HIS A 551 -22.38 20.90 10.20
C HIS A 551 -23.37 21.89 9.60
N PHE A 552 -22.95 23.13 9.33
CA PHE A 552 -23.77 24.17 8.69
C PHE A 552 -24.19 23.80 7.25
N ILE A 553 -23.31 23.13 6.50
CA ILE A 553 -23.59 22.62 5.15
C ILE A 553 -24.53 21.40 5.17
N ASN A 554 -24.50 20.59 6.23
CA ASN A 554 -25.41 19.44 6.37
C ASN A 554 -26.78 19.81 6.98
N THR A 555 -26.97 21.05 7.44
CA THR A 555 -28.26 21.56 7.96
C THR A 555 -28.94 22.59 7.05
N LEU A 556 -28.35 22.91 5.90
CA LEU A 556 -28.96 23.63 4.78
C LEU A 556 -29.30 22.64 3.67
#